data_AF-A0A1W9RFW0-F1
#
_entry.id   AF-A0A1W9RFW0-F1
#
_cell.length_a   1.000
_cell.length_b   1.000
_cell.length_c   1.000
_cell.angle_alpha   90.00
_cell.angle_beta   90.00
_cell.angle_gamma   90.00
#
_symmetry.space_group_name_H-M   'P 1'
#
loop_
_entity.id
_entity.type
_entity.pdbx_description
1 polymer ?
#
loop_
_entity_poly.entity_id
_entity_poly.type
_entity_poly.pdbx_seq_one_letter_code
_entity_poly.pdbx_strand_id
1 'polypeptide(L)'
;MKGRLWVFIVLDIINYDTFNYPHSLLLHPQVVLSHINRGGYIAWGIVPTSGEIKDVNIEGLMGRMKDVFQKAGSKKIDINLLKEKSLLTPSCGTGTLGEKEALRVYDKLKELKRSLKEVV
;
A
#
# COMPACT_ATOMS: atom_id res chain seq x y z
N MET A 1 27.12 14.26 28.96
CA MET A 1 25.77 13.97 28.44
C MET A 1 25.88 12.80 27.48
N LYS A 2 25.34 11.61 27.83
CA LYS A 2 25.45 10.40 26.98
C LYS A 2 24.55 10.58 25.74
N GLY A 3 25.17 10.56 24.56
CA GLY A 3 24.50 10.66 23.27
C GLY A 3 23.48 9.54 23.10
N ARG A 4 22.26 9.92 22.73
CA ARG A 4 21.19 8.97 22.42
C ARG A 4 21.53 8.35 21.05
N LEU A 5 22.01 7.12 21.07
CA LEU A 5 22.26 6.33 19.87
C LEU A 5 20.90 5.96 19.27
N TRP A 6 20.43 6.73 18.29
CA TRP A 6 19.26 6.35 17.51
C TRP A 6 19.69 5.26 16.54
N VAL A 7 19.12 4.07 16.67
CA VAL A 7 19.25 3.02 15.66
C VAL A 7 18.43 3.46 14.46
N PHE A 8 19.11 3.87 13.38
CA PHE A 8 18.46 4.11 12.10
C PHE A 8 18.24 2.78 11.40
N ILE A 9 16.99 2.32 11.34
CA ILE A 9 16.63 1.13 10.58
C ILE A 9 16.49 1.53 9.12
N VAL A 10 17.36 0.98 8.28
CA VAL A 10 17.21 1.07 6.83
C VAL A 10 16.23 -0.03 6.41
N LEU A 11 15.06 0.38 5.92
CA LEU A 11 14.04 -0.54 5.42
C LEU A 11 14.10 -0.60 3.89
N ASP A 12 14.06 -1.81 3.36
CA ASP A 12 13.91 -2.10 1.93
C ASP A 12 12.45 -1.99 1.48
N ILE A 13 11.52 -2.50 2.30
CA ILE A 13 10.09 -2.49 2.00
C ILE A 13 9.31 -1.99 3.21
N ILE A 14 8.37 -1.07 2.98
CA ILE A 14 7.36 -0.66 3.97
C ILE A 14 6.03 -1.27 3.54
N ASN A 15 5.50 -2.22 4.33
CA ASN A 15 4.13 -2.69 4.19
C ASN A 15 3.19 -1.80 5.01
N TYR A 16 2.26 -1.14 4.34
CA TYR A 16 1.43 -0.09 4.92
C TYR A 16 -0.05 -0.40 4.71
N ASP A 17 -0.86 -0.27 5.77
CA ASP A 17 -2.31 -0.47 5.72
C ASP A 17 -3.01 0.70 5.03
N THR A 18 -3.04 0.65 3.70
CA THR A 18 -3.68 1.63 2.84
C THR A 18 -5.21 1.51 2.88
N PHE A 19 -5.76 0.33 3.15
CA PHE A 19 -7.21 0.13 3.14
C PHE A 19 -7.89 0.96 4.24
N ASN A 20 -7.34 0.91 5.46
CA ASN A 20 -7.87 1.65 6.61
C ASN A 20 -7.31 3.08 6.71
N TYR A 21 -6.08 3.29 6.24
CA TYR A 21 -5.38 4.58 6.39
C TYR A 21 -4.82 5.09 5.06
N PRO A 22 -5.65 5.37 4.05
CA PRO A 22 -5.18 5.58 2.68
C PRO A 22 -4.14 6.71 2.53
N HIS A 23 -4.22 7.75 3.37
CA HIS A 23 -3.44 8.98 3.19
C HIS A 23 -2.42 9.27 4.30
N SER A 24 -2.41 8.53 5.41
CA SER A 24 -1.60 8.92 6.58
C SER A 24 -0.10 8.90 6.28
N LEU A 25 0.38 7.93 5.50
CA LEU A 25 1.78 7.91 5.03
C LEU A 25 2.14 9.16 4.20
N LEU A 26 1.20 9.66 3.40
CA LEU A 26 1.37 10.82 2.52
C LEU A 26 1.31 12.17 3.26
N LEU A 27 1.03 12.16 4.57
CA LEU A 27 1.23 13.34 5.42
C LEU A 27 2.72 13.68 5.60
N HIS A 28 3.60 12.70 5.35
CA HIS A 28 5.06 12.85 5.44
C HIS A 28 5.74 12.61 4.08
N PRO A 29 5.47 13.44 3.06
CA PRO A 29 5.92 13.17 1.69
C PRO A 29 7.45 13.12 1.57
N GLN A 30 8.20 13.84 2.42
CA GLN A 30 9.66 13.80 2.43
C GLN A 30 10.22 12.44 2.87
N VAL A 31 9.53 11.76 3.80
CA VAL A 31 9.91 10.41 4.24
C VAL A 31 9.67 9.41 3.11
N VAL A 32 8.54 9.52 2.42
CA VAL A 32 8.20 8.70 1.25
C VAL A 32 9.21 8.90 0.12
N LEU A 33 9.51 10.16 -0.23
CA LEU A 33 10.50 10.49 -1.27
C LEU A 33 11.89 9.96 -0.94
N SER A 34 12.36 10.19 0.30
CA SER A 34 13.64 9.65 0.76
C SER A 34 13.69 8.12 0.69
N HIS A 35 12.56 7.45 0.93
CA HIS A 35 12.47 5.99 0.83
C HIS A 35 12.52 5.46 -0.59
N ILE A 36 11.72 5.99 -1.50
CA ILE A 36 11.70 5.48 -2.87
C ILE A 36 12.94 5.90 -3.67
N ASN A 37 13.51 7.09 -3.40
CA ASN A 37 14.71 7.58 -4.10
C ASN A 37 15.97 6.79 -3.72
N ARG A 38 16.04 6.23 -2.51
CA ARG A 38 17.14 5.34 -2.11
C ARG A 38 16.95 3.89 -2.57
N GLY A 39 15.89 3.59 -3.33
CA GLY A 39 15.59 2.25 -3.84
C GLY A 39 14.61 1.42 -3.00
N GLY A 40 14.01 1.99 -1.96
CA GLY A 40 12.99 1.32 -1.16
C GLY A 40 11.65 1.19 -1.88
N TYR A 41 10.84 0.23 -1.46
CA TYR A 41 9.52 -0.08 -2.02
C TYR A 41 8.41 0.12 -0.99
N ILE A 42 7.25 0.59 -1.46
CA ILE A 42 6.04 0.65 -0.63
C ILE A 42 5.09 -0.46 -1.08
N ALA A 43 4.76 -1.34 -0.15
CA ALA A 43 3.68 -2.31 -0.30
C ALA A 43 2.38 -1.69 0.21
N TRP A 44 1.46 -1.42 -0.72
CA TRP A 44 0.16 -0.84 -0.42
C TRP A 44 -0.82 -1.95 -0.03
N GLY A 45 -1.05 -2.10 1.27
CA GLY A 45 -1.98 -3.02 1.89
C GLY A 45 -3.42 -2.58 1.64
N ILE A 46 -3.94 -2.88 0.46
CA ILE A 46 -5.18 -2.31 -0.06
C ILE A 46 -6.37 -3.28 -0.03
N VAL A 47 -6.13 -4.59 0.04
CA VAL A 47 -7.22 -5.58 0.18
C VAL A 47 -7.46 -5.85 1.67
N PRO A 48 -8.67 -5.64 2.20
CA PRO A 48 -8.91 -5.82 3.63
C PRO A 48 -8.74 -7.28 4.05
N THR A 49 -8.34 -7.46 5.29
CA THR A 49 -8.14 -8.77 5.93
C THR A 49 -9.11 -9.02 7.10
N SER A 50 -10.24 -8.32 7.06
CA SER A 50 -11.34 -8.36 8.02
C SER A 50 -12.66 -8.66 7.29
N GLY A 51 -13.79 -8.59 8.00
CA GLY A 51 -15.11 -8.96 7.46
C GLY A 51 -15.50 -8.20 6.18
N GLU A 52 -14.97 -6.99 6.00
CA GLU A 52 -15.15 -6.12 4.84
C GLU A 52 -14.78 -6.79 3.51
N ILE A 53 -13.94 -7.84 3.52
CA ILE A 53 -13.61 -8.59 2.30
C ILE A 53 -14.85 -9.16 1.59
N LYS A 54 -15.95 -9.36 2.32
CA LYS A 54 -17.22 -9.87 1.76
C LYS A 54 -17.84 -8.86 0.79
N ASP A 55 -17.73 -7.58 1.08
CA ASP A 55 -18.44 -6.50 0.37
C ASP A 55 -17.56 -5.77 -0.66
N VAL A 56 -16.25 -5.99 -0.59
CA VAL A 56 -15.30 -5.36 -1.53
C VAL A 56 -15.44 -5.92 -2.95
N ASN A 57 -15.55 -4.99 -3.91
CA ASN A 57 -15.47 -5.24 -5.35
C ASN A 57 -14.19 -4.62 -5.95
N ILE A 58 -13.92 -4.96 -7.21
CA ILE A 58 -12.68 -4.60 -7.88
C ILE A 58 -12.63 -3.11 -8.21
N GLU A 59 -13.76 -2.53 -8.62
CA GLU A 59 -13.89 -1.12 -8.98
C GLU A 59 -13.59 -0.22 -7.79
N GLY A 60 -14.09 -0.58 -6.60
CA GLY A 60 -13.83 0.13 -5.35
C GLY A 60 -12.36 0.10 -4.95
N LEU A 61 -11.69 -1.05 -5.08
CA LEU A 61 -10.25 -1.16 -4.81
C LEU A 61 -9.42 -0.33 -5.79
N MET A 62 -9.76 -0.37 -7.07
CA MET A 62 -9.10 0.46 -8.08
C MET A 62 -9.31 1.96 -7.80
N GLY A 63 -10.53 2.36 -7.43
CA GLY A 63 -10.85 3.72 -7.04
C GLY A 63 -10.00 4.19 -5.86
N ARG A 64 -9.87 3.37 -4.81
CA ARG A 64 -9.03 3.67 -3.64
C ARG A 64 -7.55 3.79 -4.02
N MET A 65 -7.01 2.90 -4.85
CA MET A 65 -5.62 3.03 -5.32
C MET A 65 -5.38 4.29 -6.15
N LYS A 66 -6.34 4.65 -7.02
CA LYS A 66 -6.28 5.88 -7.82
C LYS A 66 -6.26 7.12 -6.93
N ASP A 67 -7.12 7.15 -5.91
CA ASP A 67 -7.17 8.24 -4.92
C ASP A 67 -5.82 8.40 -4.18
N VAL A 68 -5.22 7.30 -3.73
CA VAL A 68 -3.89 7.30 -3.09
C VAL A 68 -2.81 7.89 -4.00
N PHE A 69 -2.75 7.47 -5.27
CA PHE A 69 -1.79 8.01 -6.21
C PHE A 69 -2.08 9.46 -6.58
N GLN A 70 -3.33 9.87 -6.75
CA GLN A 70 -3.69 11.27 -6.95
C GLN A 70 -3.26 12.13 -5.75
N LYS A 71 -3.48 11.63 -4.54
CA LYS A 71 -3.05 12.30 -3.32
C LYS A 71 -1.54 12.44 -3.26
N ALA A 72 -0.79 11.40 -3.60
CA ALA A 72 0.67 11.47 -3.67
C ALA A 72 1.14 12.54 -4.67
N GLY A 73 0.47 12.64 -5.82
CA GLY A 73 0.79 13.61 -6.87
C GLY A 73 0.55 15.05 -6.41
N SER A 74 -0.55 15.27 -5.68
CA SER A 74 -0.84 16.56 -5.04
C SER A 74 0.23 16.98 -4.01
N LYS A 75 1.02 16.02 -3.52
CA LYS A 75 2.16 16.23 -2.61
C LYS A 75 3.51 16.31 -3.34
N LYS A 76 3.50 16.46 -4.67
CA LYS A 76 4.68 16.56 -5.54
C LYS A 76 5.55 15.29 -5.55
N ILE A 77 4.96 14.13 -5.29
CA ILE A 77 5.62 12.84 -5.48
C ILE A 77 5.44 12.42 -6.95
N ASP A 78 6.53 12.04 -7.63
CA ASP A 78 6.46 11.50 -8.98
C ASP A 78 5.69 10.18 -8.97
N ILE A 79 4.55 10.17 -9.67
CA ILE A 79 3.64 9.02 -9.70
C ILE A 79 4.22 7.85 -10.48
N ASN A 80 5.03 8.10 -11.50
CA ASN A 80 5.64 7.02 -12.28
C ASN A 80 6.69 6.30 -11.45
N LEU A 81 7.56 7.06 -10.76
CA LEU A 81 8.51 6.49 -9.82
C LEU A 81 7.80 5.76 -8.67
N LEU A 82 6.75 6.37 -8.10
CA LEU A 82 6.00 5.75 -7.02
C LEU A 82 5.40 4.40 -7.46
N LYS A 83 4.78 4.35 -8.65
CA LYS A 83 4.24 3.11 -9.23
C LYS A 83 5.33 2.05 -9.45
N GLU A 84 6.50 2.45 -9.97
CA GLU A 84 7.64 1.54 -10.15
C GLU A 84 8.13 0.96 -8.82
N LYS A 85 8.10 1.77 -7.75
CA LYS A 85 8.48 1.39 -6.39
C LYS A 85 7.30 0.91 -5.54
N SER A 86 6.23 0.41 -6.17
CA SER A 86 5.02 -0.06 -5.47
C SER A 86 4.84 -1.57 -5.58
N LEU A 87 4.38 -2.17 -4.49
CA LEU A 87 3.83 -3.53 -4.43
C LEU A 87 2.37 -3.45 -3.97
N LEU A 88 1.58 -4.47 -4.30
CA LEU A 88 0.22 -4.62 -3.76
C LEU A 88 0.22 -5.77 -2.75
N THR A 89 -0.37 -5.53 -1.59
CA THR A 89 -0.52 -6.51 -0.52
C THR A 89 -1.93 -6.50 0.07
N PRO A 90 -2.31 -7.52 0.83
CA PRO A 90 -3.40 -7.37 1.79
C PRO A 90 -3.05 -6.34 2.87
N SER A 91 -4.06 -5.79 3.54
CA SER A 91 -3.88 -4.77 4.59
C SER A 91 -3.13 -5.27 5.82
N CYS A 92 -3.24 -6.57 6.12
CA CYS A 92 -2.54 -7.25 7.20
C CYS A 92 -2.40 -8.75 6.87
N GLY A 93 -2.13 -9.60 7.86
CA GLY A 93 -2.21 -11.06 7.70
C GLY A 93 -3.66 -11.56 7.73
N THR A 94 -3.92 -12.71 7.12
CA THR A 94 -5.25 -13.35 7.08
C THR A 94 -5.50 -14.33 8.22
N GLY A 95 -4.68 -14.30 9.28
CA GLY A 95 -4.69 -15.33 10.33
C GLY A 95 -5.97 -15.38 11.18
N THR A 96 -6.79 -14.33 11.15
CA THR A 96 -8.08 -14.24 11.84
C THR A 96 -9.27 -14.64 10.97
N LEU A 97 -9.05 -14.89 9.68
CA LEU A 97 -10.09 -15.26 8.72
C LEU A 97 -10.23 -16.78 8.58
N GLY A 98 -11.42 -17.22 8.18
CA GLY A 98 -11.61 -18.57 7.66
C GLY A 98 -10.90 -18.74 6.30
N GLU A 99 -10.63 -19.99 5.91
CA GLU A 99 -9.93 -20.31 4.67
C GLU A 99 -10.60 -19.69 3.42
N LYS A 100 -11.93 -19.74 3.37
CA LYS A 100 -12.71 -19.17 2.26
C LYS A 100 -12.50 -17.66 2.13
N GLU A 101 -12.56 -16.92 3.23
CA GLU A 101 -12.31 -15.48 3.26
C GLU A 101 -10.84 -15.17 2.92
N ALA A 102 -9.89 -15.95 3.44
CA ALA A 102 -8.47 -15.79 3.12
C ALA A 102 -8.20 -15.98 1.62
N LEU A 103 -8.77 -17.01 0.98
CA LEU A 103 -8.68 -17.22 -0.47
C LEU A 103 -9.24 -16.02 -1.24
N ARG A 104 -10.40 -15.50 -0.80
CA ARG A 104 -11.01 -14.32 -1.41
C ARG A 104 -10.11 -13.09 -1.35
N VAL A 105 -9.39 -12.88 -0.24
CA VAL A 105 -8.38 -11.79 -0.13
C VAL A 105 -7.34 -11.90 -1.24
N TYR A 106 -6.73 -13.08 -1.41
CA TYR A 106 -5.68 -13.26 -2.40
C TYR A 106 -6.20 -13.25 -3.84
N ASP A 107 -7.43 -13.72 -4.08
CA ASP A 107 -8.05 -13.63 -5.40
C ASP A 107 -8.37 -12.18 -5.77
N LYS A 108 -8.89 -11.38 -4.84
CA LYS A 108 -9.09 -9.94 -5.05
C LYS A 108 -7.77 -9.19 -5.29
N LEU A 109 -6.70 -9.60 -4.62
CA LEU A 109 -5.37 -9.03 -4.84
C LEU A 109 -4.85 -9.33 -6.26
N LYS A 110 -5.02 -10.57 -6.74
CA LYS A 110 -4.65 -10.96 -8.12
C LYS A 110 -5.48 -10.20 -9.15
N GLU A 111 -6.79 -10.10 -8.91
CA GLU A 111 -7.73 -9.37 -9.76
C GLU A 111 -7.30 -7.89 -9.86
N LEU A 112 -7.03 -7.24 -8.72
CA LEU A 112 -6.58 -5.85 -8.66
C LEU A 112 -5.29 -5.62 -9.44
N LYS A 113 -4.31 -6.52 -9.30
CA LYS A 113 -3.06 -6.44 -10.07
C LYS A 113 -3.30 -6.50 -11.58
N ARG A 114 -4.27 -7.29 -12.05
CA ARG A 114 -4.61 -7.38 -13.47
C ARG A 114 -5.30 -6.10 -13.94
N SER A 115 -6.34 -5.67 -13.24
CA SER A 115 -7.12 -4.50 -13.63
C SER A 115 -6.33 -3.19 -13.60
N LEU A 116 -5.29 -3.08 -12.74
CA LEU A 116 -4.41 -1.90 -12.75
C LEU A 116 -3.43 -1.88 -13.94
N LYS A 117 -3.01 -3.03 -14.47
CA LYS A 117 -2.15 -3.11 -15.67
C LYS A 117 -2.88 -2.74 -16.95
N GLU A 118 -4.19 -2.88 -16.97
CA GLU A 118 -5.02 -2.53 -18.12
C GLU A 118 -5.30 -1.02 -18.20
N VAL A 119 -4.98 -0.27 -17.14
CA VAL A 119 -5.27 1.16 -16.99
C VAL A 119 -4.00 2.01 -16.87
N VAL A 120 -2.82 1.38 -16.70
CA VAL A 120 -1.53 2.03 -16.47
C VAL A 120 -0.47 1.52 -17.45
#